data_AF-A0A9E1QE84-F1
#
_entry.id   AF-A0A9E1QE84-F1
#
_cell.length_a   1.000
_cell.length_b   1.000
_cell.length_c   1.000
_cell.angle_alpha   90.00
_cell.angle_beta   90.00
_cell.angle_gamma   90.00
#
_symmetry.space_group_name_H-M   'P 1'
#
loop_
_entity.id
_entity.type
_entity.pdbx_description
1 polymer ?
#
loop_
_entity_poly.entity_id
_entity_poly.type
_entity_poly.pdbx_seq_one_letter_code
_entity_poly.pdbx_strand_id
1 'polypeptide(L)'
;MNKPSTEGGGASTELRITVWQFVRIMVQLETVARARGRAKAPTVFADWRSAWTEIDRTLTRLADSDADAFSDLMMNQEVVVRCRDRNQVNEVTRAIENVMNQLDQQIRAVRGEAKAEEELRFERRELNALLKHMRKTGRGGPAARSTAAKAAATRAAGGPPKNASPPRRGRGRKG
;
A
#
# COMPACT_ATOMS: atom_id res chain seq x y z
N MET A 1 32.76 -8.22 -27.65
CA MET A 1 31.53 -7.44 -27.93
C MET A 1 30.51 -7.80 -26.86
N ASN A 2 30.54 -7.10 -25.72
CA ASN A 2 29.62 -7.38 -24.61
C ASN A 2 28.37 -6.53 -24.80
N LYS A 3 27.23 -7.19 -25.05
CA LYS A 3 25.92 -6.54 -25.00
C LYS A 3 25.62 -6.19 -23.54
N PRO A 4 25.28 -4.94 -23.20
CA PRO A 4 24.66 -4.67 -21.90
C PRO A 4 23.28 -5.34 -21.88
N SER A 5 23.10 -6.27 -20.96
CA SER A 5 21.80 -6.86 -20.65
C SER A 5 20.84 -5.73 -20.30
N THR A 6 19.81 -5.57 -21.12
CA THR A 6 18.71 -4.63 -20.91
C THR A 6 18.09 -4.92 -19.55
N GLU A 7 18.25 -4.01 -18.60
CA GLU A 7 17.51 -4.03 -17.35
C GLU A 7 16.02 -4.07 -17.71
N GLY A 8 15.36 -5.18 -17.34
CA GLY A 8 13.91 -5.28 -17.39
C GLY A 8 13.33 -4.31 -16.38
N GLY A 9 13.17 -3.05 -16.79
CA GLY A 9 12.59 -1.96 -16.01
C GLY A 9 11.12 -2.19 -15.73
N GLY A 10 10.82 -3.12 -14.81
CA GLY A 10 9.59 -3.04 -14.03
C GLY A 10 9.63 -1.72 -13.27
N ALA A 11 8.62 -0.87 -13.46
CA ALA A 11 8.56 0.42 -12.79
C ALA A 11 8.56 0.23 -11.27
N SER A 12 9.72 0.39 -10.64
CA SER A 12 9.84 0.37 -9.19
C SER A 12 9.11 1.59 -8.63
N THR A 13 8.26 1.38 -7.62
CA THR A 13 7.55 2.47 -6.94
C THR A 13 8.41 2.96 -5.78
N GLU A 14 8.83 4.21 -5.84
CA GLU A 14 9.47 4.88 -4.70
C GLU A 14 8.40 5.36 -3.72
N LEU A 15 8.64 5.14 -2.43
CA LEU A 15 7.79 5.56 -1.32
C LEU A 15 8.60 6.43 -0.37
N ARG A 16 8.02 7.57 -0.01
CA ARG A 16 8.52 8.44 1.05
C ARG A 16 7.57 8.31 2.23
N ILE A 17 8.10 7.90 3.38
CA ILE A 17 7.31 7.49 4.54
C ILE A 17 7.94 8.15 5.76
N THR A 18 7.17 8.77 6.65
CA THR A 18 7.75 9.30 7.89
C THR A 18 8.34 8.18 8.75
N VAL A 19 9.36 8.45 9.55
CA VAL A 19 10.04 7.39 10.33
C VAL A 19 9.07 6.62 11.23
N TRP A 20 8.16 7.30 11.94
CA TRP A 20 7.18 6.61 12.78
C TRP A 20 6.24 5.68 11.98
N GLN A 21 5.82 6.09 10.78
CA GLN A 21 5.01 5.25 9.89
C GLN A 21 5.81 4.03 9.41
N PHE A 22 7.07 4.26 9.03
CA PHE A 22 7.98 3.21 8.60
C PHE A 22 8.21 2.17 9.69
N VAL A 23 8.40 2.61 10.94
CA VAL A 23 8.51 1.72 12.12
C VAL A 23 7.27 0.85 12.28
N ARG A 24 6.07 1.44 12.32
CA ARG A 24 4.80 0.69 12.43
C ARG A 24 4.65 -0.36 11.34
N ILE A 25 4.98 0.00 10.09
CA ILE A 25 4.90 -0.89 8.93
C ILE A 25 5.94 -2.02 9.05
N MET A 26 7.19 -1.71 9.40
CA MET A 26 8.27 -2.70 9.52
C MET A 26 7.98 -3.73 10.61
N VAL A 27 7.48 -3.31 11.77
CA VAL A 27 7.06 -4.22 12.86
C VAL A 27 5.94 -5.16 12.39
N GLN A 28 4.96 -4.64 11.64
CA GLN A 28 3.89 -5.47 11.10
C GLN A 28 4.40 -6.45 10.04
N LEU A 29 5.28 -6.00 9.15
CA LEU A 29 5.90 -6.85 8.14
C LEU A 29 6.76 -7.95 8.77
N GLU A 30 7.51 -7.63 9.83
CA GLU A 30 8.28 -8.60 10.59
C GLU A 30 7.37 -9.66 11.22
N THR A 31 6.28 -9.23 11.86
CA THR A 31 5.30 -10.13 12.49
C THR A 31 4.76 -11.15 11.48
N VAL A 32 4.38 -10.66 10.29
CA VAL A 32 3.89 -11.52 9.20
C VAL A 32 4.99 -12.44 8.67
N ALA A 33 6.22 -11.93 8.51
CA ALA A 33 7.36 -12.72 8.04
C ALA A 33 7.69 -13.85 9.03
N ARG A 34 7.68 -13.57 10.34
CA ARG A 34 7.89 -14.57 11.40
C ARG A 34 6.81 -15.65 11.38
N ALA A 35 5.54 -15.27 11.23
CA ALA A 35 4.42 -16.21 11.18
C ALA A 35 4.46 -17.16 9.97
N ARG A 36 4.99 -16.72 8.83
CA ARG A 36 5.14 -17.55 7.62
C ARG A 36 6.30 -18.56 7.70
N GLY A 37 7.22 -18.39 8.65
CA GLY A 37 8.42 -19.23 8.78
C GLY A 37 9.43 -19.04 7.63
N ARG A 38 10.49 -19.85 7.59
CA ARG A 38 11.57 -19.80 6.57
C ARG A 38 11.11 -20.09 5.13
N ALA A 39 9.83 -20.37 4.90
CA ALA A 39 9.31 -20.78 3.60
C ALA A 39 8.98 -19.56 2.70
N LYS A 40 9.95 -19.22 1.84
CA LYS A 40 9.85 -18.68 0.47
C LYS A 40 9.36 -17.23 0.22
N ALA A 41 9.91 -16.74 -0.90
CA ALA A 41 9.76 -15.45 -1.60
C ALA A 41 10.51 -14.25 -0.95
N PRO A 42 11.23 -13.44 -1.76
CA PRO A 42 11.70 -12.14 -1.31
C PRO A 42 10.52 -11.30 -0.81
N THR A 43 10.55 -10.91 0.46
CA THR A 43 9.50 -10.09 1.07
C THR A 43 9.96 -8.64 1.11
N VAL A 44 9.00 -7.72 1.21
CA VAL A 44 9.32 -6.30 1.46
C VAL A 44 10.15 -6.15 2.74
N PHE A 45 9.87 -6.95 3.78
CA PHE A 45 10.65 -6.95 5.02
C PHE A 45 12.14 -7.23 4.79
N ALA A 46 12.47 -8.22 3.95
CA ALA A 46 13.85 -8.56 3.65
C ALA A 46 14.56 -7.44 2.89
N ASP A 47 13.88 -6.84 1.91
CA ASP A 47 14.43 -5.77 1.09
C ASP A 47 14.66 -4.48 1.88
N TRP A 48 13.77 -4.14 2.80
CA TRP A 48 13.85 -2.91 3.60
C TRP A 48 14.66 -3.10 4.90
N ARG A 49 15.23 -4.29 5.13
CA ARG A 49 15.91 -4.65 6.37
C ARG A 49 17.15 -3.79 6.65
N SER A 50 17.88 -3.38 5.61
CA SER A 50 19.04 -2.49 5.77
C SER A 50 18.63 -1.13 6.32
N ALA A 51 17.66 -0.47 5.67
CA ALA A 51 17.11 0.81 6.12
C ALA A 51 16.51 0.71 7.53
N TRP A 52 15.78 -0.37 7.82
CA TRP A 52 15.26 -0.66 9.15
C TRP A 52 16.35 -0.75 10.22
N THR A 53 17.42 -1.50 9.95
CA THR A 53 18.51 -1.67 10.92
C THR A 53 19.23 -0.36 11.20
N GLU A 54 19.40 0.49 10.19
CA GLU A 54 20.04 1.81 10.34
C GLU A 54 19.19 2.76 11.20
N ILE A 55 17.89 2.82 10.91
CA ILE A 55 16.94 3.64 11.66
C ILE A 55 16.81 3.14 13.10
N ASP A 56 16.65 1.83 13.31
CA ASP A 56 16.50 1.21 14.63
C ASP A 56 17.70 1.47 15.54
N ARG A 57 18.93 1.39 14.99
CA ARG A 57 20.16 1.76 15.71
C ARG A 57 20.18 3.24 16.09
N THR A 58 19.76 4.10 15.16
CA THR A 58 19.74 5.55 15.38
C THR A 58 18.72 5.91 16.46
N LEU A 59 17.51 5.33 16.39
CA LEU A 59 16.46 5.51 17.38
C LEU A 59 16.88 5.00 18.76
N THR A 60 17.51 3.82 18.82
CA THR A 60 18.01 3.26 20.09
C THR A 60 19.04 4.19 20.73
N ARG A 61 19.99 4.70 19.94
CA ARG A 61 20.99 5.65 20.44
C ARG A 61 20.34 6.94 20.96
N LEU A 62 19.40 7.52 20.20
CA LEU A 62 18.77 8.78 20.57
C LEU A 62 17.83 8.63 21.78
N ALA A 63 17.18 7.48 21.94
CA ALA A 63 16.29 7.21 23.08
C ALA A 63 17.00 7.37 24.43
N ASP A 64 18.30 7.03 24.49
CA ASP A 64 19.11 7.14 25.72
C ASP A 64 19.79 8.50 25.88
N SER A 65 20.02 9.24 24.78
CA SER A 65 20.88 10.43 24.79
C SER A 65 20.17 11.76 24.55
N ASP A 66 19.12 11.77 23.73
CA ASP A 66 18.50 13.00 23.22
C ASP A 66 17.04 12.78 22.81
N ALA A 67 16.13 13.10 23.73
CA ALA A 67 14.69 12.94 23.52
C ALA A 67 14.12 13.87 22.44
N ASP A 68 14.68 15.08 22.29
CA ASP A 68 14.20 16.04 21.30
C ASP A 68 14.59 15.60 19.88
N ALA A 69 15.84 15.18 19.69
CA ALA A 69 16.29 14.61 18.42
C ALA A 69 15.59 13.28 18.09
N PHE A 70 15.26 12.47 19.10
CA PHE A 70 14.45 11.27 18.91
C PHE A 70 13.05 11.63 18.35
N SER A 71 12.39 12.62 18.95
CA SER A 71 11.07 13.07 18.54
C SER A 71 11.09 13.67 17.12
N ASP A 72 12.09 14.51 16.82
CA ASP A 72 12.28 15.08 15.48
C ASP A 72 12.49 13.99 14.42
N LEU A 73 13.37 13.02 14.70
CA LEU A 73 13.59 11.89 13.80
C LEU A 73 12.29 11.12 13.55
N MET A 74 11.53 10.81 14.60
CA MET A 74 10.28 10.06 14.49
C MET A 74 9.22 10.81 13.69
N MET A 75 9.03 12.10 13.93
CA MET A 75 7.87 12.86 13.44
C MET A 75 8.12 13.59 12.13
N ASN A 76 9.34 14.10 11.91
CA ASN A 76 9.61 15.05 10.83
C ASN A 76 10.46 14.46 9.70
N GLN A 77 11.21 13.39 9.96
CA GLN A 77 12.08 12.80 8.96
C GLN A 77 11.38 11.72 8.14
N GLU A 78 11.78 11.62 6.88
CA GLU A 78 11.27 10.64 5.92
C GLU A 78 12.31 9.59 5.57
N VAL A 79 11.85 8.36 5.44
CA VAL A 79 12.57 7.22 4.89
C VAL A 79 12.14 7.04 3.44
N VAL A 80 13.11 6.96 2.54
CA VAL A 80 12.86 6.66 1.13
C VAL A 80 13.15 5.19 0.87
N VAL A 81 12.12 4.45 0.49
CA VAL A 81 12.19 3.01 0.17
C VAL A 81 11.57 2.71 -1.18
N ARG A 82 11.92 1.56 -1.77
CA ARG A 82 11.42 1.17 -3.09
C ARG A 82 10.67 -0.16 -3.02
N CYS A 83 9.55 -0.22 -3.73
CA CYS A 83 8.85 -1.45 -4.07
C CYS A 83 9.20 -1.83 -5.51
N ARG A 84 9.75 -3.02 -5.71
CA ARG A 84 10.21 -3.52 -7.01
C ARG A 84 9.06 -3.83 -7.96
N ASP A 85 7.95 -4.31 -7.42
CA ASP A 85 6.79 -4.74 -8.20
C ASP A 85 5.47 -4.49 -7.46
N ARG A 86 4.37 -4.82 -8.15
CA ARG A 86 3.01 -4.68 -7.60
C ARG A 86 2.73 -5.62 -6.44
N ASN A 87 3.41 -6.77 -6.34
CA ASN A 87 3.23 -7.68 -5.21
C ASN A 87 3.77 -7.05 -3.93
N GLN A 88 4.91 -6.36 -4.01
CA GLN A 88 5.46 -5.59 -2.89
C GLN A 88 4.57 -4.42 -2.49
N VAL A 89 4.04 -3.67 -3.47
CA VAL A 89 3.06 -2.60 -3.17
C VAL A 89 1.83 -3.17 -2.45
N ASN A 90 1.32 -4.33 -2.89
CA ASN A 90 0.19 -5.00 -2.23
C ASN A 90 0.55 -5.50 -0.83
N GLU A 91 1.77 -6.00 -0.62
CA GLU A 91 2.26 -6.44 0.70
C GLU A 91 2.31 -5.27 1.69
N VAL A 92 2.87 -4.13 1.28
CA VAL A 92 2.87 -2.90 2.10
C VAL A 92 1.46 -2.40 2.36
N THR A 93 0.60 -2.39 1.34
CA THR A 93 -0.81 -1.99 1.46
C THR A 93 -1.53 -2.81 2.55
N ARG A 94 -1.35 -4.13 2.53
CA ARG A 94 -1.92 -5.03 3.54
C ARG A 94 -1.32 -4.81 4.93
N ALA A 95 -0.01 -4.52 5.01
CA ALA A 95 0.62 -4.20 6.28
C ALA A 95 0.01 -2.93 6.90
N ILE A 96 -0.16 -1.86 6.11
CA ILE A 96 -0.80 -0.62 6.56
C ILE A 96 -2.24 -0.87 7.01
N GLU A 97 -3.04 -1.62 6.24
CA GLU A 97 -4.41 -1.98 6.61
C GLU A 97 -4.47 -2.74 7.94
N ASN A 98 -3.55 -3.68 8.16
CA ASN A 98 -3.46 -4.41 9.43
C ASN A 98 -3.11 -3.51 10.61
N VAL A 99 -2.16 -2.57 10.44
CA VAL A 99 -1.83 -1.58 11.47
C VAL A 99 -3.04 -0.70 11.77
N MET A 100 -3.75 -0.21 10.75
CA MET A 100 -4.96 0.58 10.95
C MET A 100 -6.03 -0.19 11.72
N ASN A 101 -6.22 -1.48 11.45
CA ASN A 101 -7.15 -2.32 12.20
C ASN A 101 -6.74 -2.50 13.67
N GLN A 102 -5.43 -2.59 13.96
CA GLN A 102 -4.93 -2.61 15.34
C GLN A 102 -5.16 -1.28 16.04
N LEU A 103 -4.90 -0.15 15.37
CA LEU A 103 -5.19 1.18 15.90
C LEU A 103 -6.68 1.35 16.19
N ASP A 104 -7.57 0.89 15.30
CA ASP A 104 -9.02 0.94 15.53
C ASP A 104 -9.42 0.11 16.77
N GLN A 105 -8.73 -1.00 17.07
CA GLN A 105 -8.95 -1.77 18.30
C GLN A 105 -8.42 -1.04 19.55
N GLN A 106 -7.23 -0.45 19.46
CA GLN A 106 -6.62 0.33 20.54
C GLN A 106 -7.45 1.57 20.89
N ILE A 107 -7.96 2.30 19.88
CA ILE A 107 -8.86 3.46 20.06
C ILE A 107 -10.11 3.04 20.85
N ARG A 108 -10.69 1.86 20.57
CA ARG A 108 -11.85 1.36 21.31
C ARG A 108 -11.49 1.01 22.76
N ALA A 109 -10.28 0.51 22.99
CA ALA A 109 -9.80 0.12 24.32
C ALA A 109 -9.55 1.34 25.23
N VAL A 110 -9.03 2.44 24.68
CA VAL A 110 -8.73 3.68 25.44
C VAL A 110 -9.89 4.68 25.42
N ARG A 111 -11.10 4.25 25.05
CA ARG A 111 -12.25 5.13 24.88
C ARG A 111 -12.56 5.88 26.17
N GLY A 112 -12.60 7.21 26.09
CA GLY A 112 -12.81 8.09 27.24
C GLY A 112 -11.52 8.72 27.78
N GLU A 113 -10.36 8.22 27.37
CA GLU A 113 -9.06 8.87 27.61
C GLU A 113 -8.73 9.81 26.46
N ALA A 114 -9.23 11.06 26.54
CA ALA A 114 -9.20 12.01 25.42
C ALA A 114 -7.82 12.16 24.74
N LYS A 115 -6.74 12.23 25.53
CA LYS A 115 -5.38 12.38 25.03
C LYS A 115 -4.91 11.14 24.26
N ALA A 116 -5.00 9.95 24.87
CA ALA A 116 -4.59 8.70 24.24
C ALA A 116 -5.45 8.40 22.99
N GLU A 117 -6.74 8.70 23.05
CA GLU A 117 -7.65 8.55 21.93
C GLU A 117 -7.29 9.49 20.76
N GLU A 118 -6.92 10.74 21.03
CA GLU A 118 -6.50 11.69 20.01
C GLU A 118 -5.19 11.29 19.32
N GLU A 119 -4.20 10.85 20.09
CA GLU A 119 -2.90 10.37 19.60
C GLU A 119 -3.07 9.19 18.64
N LEU A 120 -3.84 8.16 19.04
CA LEU A 120 -4.10 7.00 18.17
C LEU A 120 -4.92 7.37 16.92
N ARG A 121 -5.88 8.31 17.05
CA ARG A 121 -6.64 8.82 15.90
C ARG A 121 -5.75 9.58 14.94
N PHE A 122 -4.77 10.32 15.42
CA PHE A 122 -3.76 10.98 14.58
C PHE A 122 -2.98 9.95 13.76
N GLU A 123 -2.38 8.94 14.41
CA GLU A 123 -1.65 7.88 13.72
C GLU A 123 -2.50 7.19 12.65
N ARG A 124 -3.75 6.86 12.99
CA ARG A 124 -4.69 6.22 12.08
C ARG A 124 -5.01 7.09 10.87
N ARG A 125 -5.19 8.41 11.06
CA ARG A 125 -5.46 9.35 9.96
C ARG A 125 -4.28 9.45 9.01
N GLU A 126 -3.07 9.54 9.54
CA GLU A 126 -1.84 9.65 8.76
C GLU A 126 -1.53 8.38 7.96
N LEU A 127 -1.69 7.20 8.56
CA LEU A 127 -1.55 5.92 7.82
C LEU A 127 -2.59 5.77 6.71
N ASN A 128 -3.82 6.27 6.92
CA ASN A 128 -4.84 6.30 5.87
C ASN A 128 -4.49 7.27 4.73
N ALA A 129 -3.83 8.40 5.04
CA ALA A 129 -3.34 9.32 4.02
C ALA A 129 -2.24 8.67 3.17
N LEU A 130 -1.28 7.98 3.80
CA LEU A 130 -0.25 7.18 3.13
C LEU A 130 -0.88 6.11 2.22
N LEU A 131 -1.84 5.34 2.73
CA LEU A 131 -2.54 4.30 1.98
C LEU A 131 -3.24 4.86 0.72
N LYS A 132 -3.92 6.02 0.85
CA LYS A 132 -4.55 6.71 -0.27
C LYS A 132 -3.51 7.17 -1.30
N HIS A 133 -2.39 7.72 -0.84
CA HIS A 133 -1.28 8.14 -1.71
C HIS A 133 -0.74 6.95 -2.52
N MET A 134 -0.42 5.83 -1.86
CA MET A 134 0.06 4.61 -2.50
C MET A 134 -0.90 4.07 -3.57
N ARG A 135 -2.21 4.05 -3.26
CA ARG A 135 -3.24 3.59 -4.20
C ARG A 135 -3.40 4.52 -5.41
N LYS A 136 -3.18 5.82 -5.23
CA LYS A 136 -3.17 6.81 -6.33
C LYS A 136 -1.97 6.59 -7.25
N THR A 137 -0.77 6.45 -6.67
CA THR A 137 0.48 6.26 -7.41
C THR A 137 0.50 4.90 -8.13
N GLY A 138 0.00 3.84 -7.51
CA GLY A 138 -0.10 2.50 -8.11
C GLY A 138 -1.13 2.36 -9.25
N ARG A 139 -2.06 3.31 -9.41
CA ARG A 139 -3.03 3.35 -10.54
C ARG A 139 -2.51 4.12 -11.75
N GLY A 140 -1.44 4.91 -11.61
CA GLY A 140 -0.91 5.80 -12.66
C GLY A 140 0.12 5.17 -13.61
N GLY A 141 0.44 3.88 -13.44
CA GLY A 141 1.41 3.19 -14.30
C GLY A 141 0.96 3.14 -15.78
N PRO A 142 1.91 3.08 -16.74
CA PRO A 142 1.65 3.14 -18.19
C PRO A 142 0.66 2.07 -18.70
N ALA A 143 0.40 1.01 -17.93
CA ALA A 143 -0.61 -0.01 -18.22
C ALA A 143 -2.06 0.49 -18.14
N ALA A 144 -2.36 1.54 -17.37
CA ALA A 144 -3.71 2.13 -17.31
C ALA A 144 -4.03 3.00 -18.55
N ARG A 145 -3.00 3.53 -19.22
CA ARG A 145 -3.16 4.26 -20.49
C ARG A 145 -3.41 3.35 -21.68
N SER A 146 -2.90 2.11 -21.67
CA SER A 146 -3.11 1.16 -22.75
C SER A 146 -4.49 0.50 -22.73
N THR A 147 -5.14 0.34 -21.57
CA THR A 147 -6.53 -0.16 -21.51
C THR A 147 -7.56 0.93 -21.84
N ALA A 148 -7.30 2.19 -21.49
CA ALA A 148 -8.14 3.33 -21.90
C ALA A 148 -8.03 3.60 -23.41
N ALA A 149 -6.84 3.51 -24.01
CA ALA A 149 -6.65 3.64 -25.45
C ALA A 149 -7.33 2.51 -26.23
N LYS A 150 -7.31 1.27 -25.72
CA LYS A 150 -8.00 0.14 -26.36
C LYS A 150 -9.52 0.23 -26.27
N ALA A 151 -10.08 0.77 -25.18
CA ALA A 151 -11.52 1.00 -25.03
C ALA A 151 -12.05 2.18 -25.87
N ALA A 152 -11.21 3.19 -26.15
CA ALA A 152 -11.55 4.29 -27.05
C ALA A 152 -11.51 3.85 -28.53
N ALA A 153 -10.58 2.97 -28.91
CA ALA A 153 -10.47 2.44 -30.27
C ALA A 153 -11.68 1.57 -30.68
N THR A 154 -12.29 0.84 -29.74
CA THR A 154 -13.51 0.04 -30.03
C THR A 154 -14.79 0.89 -30.17
N ARG A 155 -14.78 2.16 -29.76
CA ARG A 155 -15.92 3.08 -29.93
C ARG A 155 -15.84 3.94 -31.19
N ALA A 156 -14.66 4.01 -31.82
CA ALA A 156 -14.45 4.77 -33.05
C ALA A 156 -14.70 3.94 -34.34
N ALA A 157 -14.77 2.62 -34.25
CA ALA A 157 -15.14 1.74 -35.36
C ALA A 157 -16.65 1.44 -35.30
N GLY A 158 -17.42 2.19 -36.08
CA GLY A 158 -18.87 2.23 -36.05
C GLY A 158 -19.60 0.90 -36.30
N GLY A 159 -20.72 0.77 -35.58
CA GLY A 159 -21.81 -0.17 -35.87
C GLY A 159 -23.00 0.14 -34.96
N PRO A 160 -24.19 0.49 -35.48
CA PRO A 160 -25.33 0.89 -34.66
C PRO A 160 -25.97 -0.32 -33.95
N PRO A 161 -26.61 -0.12 -32.77
CA PRO A 161 -27.31 -1.19 -32.07
C PRO A 161 -28.58 -1.56 -32.84
N LYS A 162 -28.65 -2.79 -33.37
CA LYS A 162 -29.89 -3.35 -33.90
C LYS A 162 -30.79 -3.77 -32.74
N ASN A 163 -31.82 -2.96 -32.57
CA ASN A 163 -33.09 -3.23 -31.91
C ASN A 163 -33.66 -4.60 -32.34
N ALA A 164 -34.07 -5.45 -31.39
CA ALA A 164 -34.98 -6.56 -31.66
C ALA A 164 -35.70 -7.02 -30.37
N SER A 165 -36.84 -6.39 -30.10
CA SER A 165 -37.90 -6.99 -29.28
C SER A 165 -38.51 -8.19 -30.03
N PRO A 166 -38.92 -9.26 -29.33
CA PRO A 166 -39.94 -10.18 -29.83
C PRO A 166 -41.30 -10.01 -29.12
N PRO A 167 -42.40 -10.48 -29.73
CA PRO A 167 -43.75 -9.95 -29.50
C PRO A 167 -44.56 -10.70 -28.44
N ARG A 168 -45.57 -9.99 -27.91
CA ARG A 168 -46.74 -10.54 -27.22
C ARG A 168 -47.69 -11.24 -28.21
N ARG A 169 -48.00 -12.51 -27.95
CA ARG A 169 -49.23 -13.28 -28.33
C ARG A 169 -49.18 -14.54 -27.43
N GLY A 170 -50.19 -14.99 -26.68
CA GLY A 170 -51.63 -14.82 -26.75
C GLY A 170 -52.31 -16.18 -26.92
N ARG A 171 -52.71 -16.81 -25.80
CA ARG A 171 -53.93 -17.65 -25.60
C ARG A 171 -54.06 -19.07 -26.21
N GLY A 172 -54.37 -20.03 -25.32
CA GLY A 172 -55.16 -21.27 -25.55
C GLY A 172 -54.33 -22.55 -25.71
N ARG A 173 -54.73 -23.77 -25.32
CA ARG A 173 -55.93 -24.35 -24.67
C ARG A 173 -55.61 -25.86 -24.51
N LYS A 174 -56.05 -26.47 -23.40
CA LYS A 174 -56.33 -27.92 -23.13
C LYS A 174 -55.49 -29.03 -23.78
N GLY A 175 -55.05 -29.94 -22.90
CA GLY A 175 -54.92 -31.38 -23.11
C GLY A 175 -54.93 -32.03 -21.74
#